data_AF-A0A0G3M703-F1
#
_entry.id   AF-A0A0G3M703-F1
#
_cell.length_a   1.000
_cell.length_b   1.000
_cell.length_c   1.000
_cell.angle_alpha   90.00
_cell.angle_beta   90.00
_cell.angle_gamma   90.00
#
_symmetry.space_group_name_H-M   'P 1'
#
loop_
_entity.id
_entity.type
_entity.pdbx_description
1 polymer ?
#
loop_
_entity_poly.entity_id
_entity_poly.type
_entity_poly.pdbx_seq_one_letter_code
_entity_poly.pdbx_strand_id
1 'polypeptide(L)'
;MRYIFSLLFIISSSFAGAQDLPSPPAMANSSQQKLIDEFIEVAHYKKALINYAKDYLERKMFDYNVNPPKELLTKEQVQSIISNFNFDDFKISLYSSFSFISEKSLKEMIRFYRSIGGQLSKDNSALMMTPAIDLNIKNQMDYAIENTK
;
A
#
# COMPACT_ATOMS: atom_id res chain seq x y z
N MET A 1 -8.18 20.67 -52.62
CA MET A 1 -9.16 20.30 -51.57
C MET A 1 -9.08 18.84 -51.15
N ARG A 2 -9.25 17.85 -52.06
CA ARG A 2 -9.27 16.41 -51.71
C ARG A 2 -8.06 15.91 -50.88
N TYR A 3 -6.85 16.36 -51.21
CA TYR A 3 -5.63 15.96 -50.49
C TYR A 3 -5.50 16.55 -49.08
N ILE A 4 -6.09 17.73 -48.84
CA ILE A 4 -6.05 18.40 -47.53
C ILE A 4 -6.96 17.65 -46.54
N PHE A 5 -8.14 17.21 -47.01
CA PHE A 5 -9.04 16.36 -46.21
C PHE A 5 -8.42 15.01 -45.85
N SER A 6 -7.66 14.39 -46.75
CA SER A 6 -6.95 13.13 -46.47
C SER A 6 -5.83 13.30 -45.44
N LEU A 7 -5.09 14.40 -45.50
CA LEU A 7 -4.04 14.73 -44.52
C LEU A 7 -4.60 14.97 -43.11
N LEU A 8 -5.73 15.68 -43.01
CA LEU A 8 -6.42 15.89 -41.72
C LEU A 8 -6.88 14.57 -41.09
N PHE A 9 -7.33 13.60 -41.90
CA PHE A 9 -7.80 12.30 -41.41
C PHE A 9 -6.67 11.42 -40.86
N ILE A 10 -5.49 11.47 -41.51
CA ILE A 10 -4.30 10.73 -41.08
C ILE A 10 -3.78 11.31 -39.74
N ILE A 11 -3.73 12.64 -39.60
CA ILE A 11 -3.26 13.27 -38.36
C ILE A 11 -4.20 12.93 -37.19
N SER A 12 -5.51 12.98 -37.41
CA SER A 12 -6.51 12.70 -36.37
C SER A 12 -6.47 11.24 -35.88
N SER A 13 -6.19 10.29 -36.76
CA SER A 13 -6.09 8.86 -36.41
C SER A 13 -4.81 8.52 -35.64
N SER A 14 -3.71 9.24 -35.87
CA SER A 14 -2.49 9.11 -35.05
C SER A 14 -2.61 9.67 -33.63
N PHE A 15 -3.57 10.57 -33.35
CA PHE A 15 -3.81 11.07 -31.99
C PHE A 15 -4.76 10.19 -31.16
N ALA A 16 -5.57 9.34 -31.79
CA ALA A 16 -6.50 8.45 -31.08
C ALA A 16 -5.80 7.31 -30.33
N GLY A 17 -4.60 6.90 -30.77
CA GLY A 17 -3.80 5.86 -30.12
C GLY A 17 -2.82 6.34 -29.06
N ALA A 18 -2.73 7.66 -28.81
CA ALA A 18 -1.77 8.24 -27.86
C ALA A 18 -2.38 8.52 -26.47
N GLN A 19 -3.67 8.24 -26.27
CA GLN A 19 -4.32 8.33 -24.96
C GLN A 19 -4.29 6.98 -24.25
N ASP A 20 -3.08 6.45 -23.99
CA ASP A 20 -2.88 5.48 -22.92
C ASP A 20 -3.05 6.21 -21.59
N LEU A 21 -4.29 6.59 -21.27
CA LEU A 21 -4.65 6.96 -19.91
C LEU A 21 -4.28 5.75 -19.05
N PRO A 22 -3.49 5.93 -17.97
CA PRO A 22 -3.17 4.83 -17.09
C PRO A 22 -4.48 4.18 -16.68
N SER A 23 -4.57 2.85 -16.85
CA SER A 23 -5.77 2.12 -16.47
C SER A 23 -6.12 2.52 -15.03
N PRO A 24 -7.38 2.88 -14.74
CA PRO A 24 -7.75 3.28 -13.39
C PRO A 24 -7.31 2.17 -12.43
N PRO A 25 -6.82 2.54 -11.24
CA PRO A 25 -6.33 1.56 -10.28
C PRO A 25 -7.39 0.48 -10.07
N ALA A 26 -6.97 -0.78 -10.12
CA ALA A 26 -7.87 -1.90 -9.93
C ALA A 26 -8.61 -1.74 -8.60
N MET A 27 -9.93 -1.79 -8.66
CA MET A 27 -10.81 -1.67 -7.49
C MET A 27 -11.49 -2.99 -7.23
N ALA A 28 -11.43 -3.46 -5.97
CA ALA A 28 -12.20 -4.61 -5.54
C ALA A 28 -13.70 -4.33 -5.71
N ASN A 29 -14.44 -5.30 -6.25
CA ASN A 29 -15.90 -5.23 -6.28
C ASN A 29 -16.49 -5.35 -4.85
N SER A 30 -17.78 -5.09 -4.67
CA SER A 30 -18.41 -5.08 -3.34
C SER A 30 -18.34 -6.41 -2.59
N SER A 31 -18.32 -7.55 -3.29
CA SER A 31 -18.15 -8.88 -2.71
C SER A 31 -16.71 -9.08 -2.21
N GLN A 32 -15.73 -8.74 -3.05
CA GLN A 32 -14.32 -8.79 -2.69
C GLN A 32 -13.97 -7.83 -1.55
N GLN A 33 -14.52 -6.62 -1.52
CA GLN A 33 -14.29 -5.66 -0.43
C GLN A 33 -14.70 -6.24 0.93
N LYS A 34 -15.86 -6.90 1.01
CA LYS A 34 -16.31 -7.57 2.25
C LYS A 34 -15.35 -8.67 2.70
N LEU A 35 -14.84 -9.47 1.76
CA LEU A 35 -13.84 -10.49 2.07
C LEU A 35 -12.51 -9.87 2.51
N ILE A 36 -12.09 -8.76 1.90
CA ILE A 36 -10.88 -8.04 2.29
C ILE A 36 -11.04 -7.43 3.68
N ASP A 37 -12.20 -6.86 4.00
CA ASP A 37 -12.50 -6.36 5.35
C ASP A 37 -12.45 -7.49 6.39
N GLU A 38 -13.07 -8.63 6.10
CA GLU A 38 -13.01 -9.81 6.97
C GLU A 38 -11.56 -10.28 7.15
N PHE A 39 -10.78 -10.34 6.06
CA PHE A 39 -9.37 -10.68 6.11
C PHE A 39 -8.57 -9.72 7.01
N ILE A 40 -8.76 -8.40 6.86
CA ILE A 40 -8.11 -7.37 7.66
C ILE A 40 -8.39 -7.59 9.15
N GLU A 41 -9.62 -7.93 9.51
CA GLU A 41 -10.04 -8.18 10.88
C GLU A 41 -9.42 -9.46 11.43
N VAL A 42 -9.62 -10.61 10.76
CA VAL A 42 -9.17 -11.92 11.26
C VAL A 42 -7.65 -12.04 11.32
N ALA A 43 -6.94 -11.34 10.43
CA ALA A 43 -5.47 -11.33 10.39
C ALA A 43 -4.84 -10.31 11.34
N HIS A 44 -5.66 -9.60 12.15
CA HIS A 44 -5.21 -8.47 12.95
C HIS A 44 -4.32 -7.50 12.15
N TYR A 45 -4.70 -7.27 10.88
CA TYR A 45 -3.79 -6.72 9.88
C TYR A 45 -3.35 -5.31 10.22
N LYS A 46 -4.27 -4.49 10.77
CA LYS A 46 -3.95 -3.12 11.25
C LYS A 46 -2.79 -3.13 12.25
N LYS A 47 -2.81 -4.05 13.21
CA LYS A 47 -1.74 -4.17 14.21
C LYS A 47 -0.43 -4.60 13.54
N ALA A 48 -0.47 -5.57 12.63
CA ALA A 48 0.71 -6.04 11.93
C ALA A 48 1.35 -4.95 11.06
N LEU A 49 0.51 -4.16 10.37
CA LEU A 49 0.95 -3.05 9.54
C LEU A 49 1.56 -1.92 10.37
N ILE A 50 0.99 -1.62 11.56
CA ILE A 50 1.57 -0.64 12.49
C ILE A 50 2.93 -1.13 13.01
N ASN A 51 3.06 -2.42 13.35
CA ASN A 51 4.35 -2.99 13.75
C ASN A 51 5.38 -2.90 12.62
N TYR A 52 4.99 -3.21 11.39
CA TYR A 52 5.83 -3.03 10.22
C TYR A 52 6.31 -1.58 10.05
N ALA A 53 5.40 -0.62 10.18
CA ALA A 53 5.72 0.80 10.09
C ALA A 53 6.68 1.25 11.21
N LYS A 54 6.50 0.75 12.45
CA LYS A 54 7.43 1.02 13.56
C LYS A 54 8.83 0.52 13.23
N ASP A 55 8.95 -0.75 12.83
CA ASP A 55 10.24 -1.35 12.48
C ASP A 55 10.93 -0.59 11.33
N TYR A 56 10.15 -0.11 10.35
CA TYR A 56 10.66 0.72 9.25
C TYR A 56 11.20 2.06 9.76
N LEU A 57 10.44 2.77 10.59
CA LEU A 57 10.84 4.07 11.15
C LEU A 57 12.05 3.94 12.08
N GLU A 58 12.11 2.90 12.90
CA GLU A 58 13.27 2.62 13.77
C GLU A 58 14.56 2.47 12.95
N ARG A 59 14.49 1.81 11.79
CA ARG A 59 15.62 1.70 10.86
C ARG A 59 16.00 3.02 10.21
N LYS A 60 15.05 3.96 10.09
CA LYS A 60 15.25 5.31 9.55
C LYS A 60 15.72 6.31 10.60
N MET A 61 15.74 5.96 11.88
CA MET A 61 16.18 6.85 12.95
C MET A 61 17.64 7.29 12.79
N PHE A 62 18.48 6.49 12.15
CA PHE A 62 19.91 6.78 12.01
C PHE A 62 20.35 6.72 10.54
N ASP A 63 21.13 7.71 10.13
CA ASP A 63 21.91 7.67 8.90
C ASP A 63 23.23 6.93 9.15
N TYR A 64 23.31 5.71 8.64
CA TYR A 64 24.51 4.88 8.72
C TYR A 64 25.51 5.17 7.58
N ASN A 65 25.22 6.09 6.66
CA ASN A 65 26.16 6.47 5.59
C ASN A 65 27.23 7.48 6.05
N VAL A 66 27.15 7.96 7.30
CA VAL A 66 28.10 8.87 7.93
C VAL A 66 28.72 8.25 9.18
N ASN A 67 29.92 8.69 9.56
CA ASN A 67 30.63 8.21 10.74
C ASN A 67 31.00 9.38 11.68
N PRO A 68 30.52 9.43 12.94
CA PRO A 68 29.56 8.48 13.53
C PRO A 68 28.16 8.56 12.88
N PRO A 69 27.33 7.50 12.98
CA PRO A 69 25.95 7.54 12.50
C PRO A 69 25.21 8.75 13.06
N LYS A 70 24.43 9.42 12.21
CA LYS A 70 23.70 10.63 12.58
C LYS A 70 22.25 10.29 12.88
N GLU A 71 21.75 10.72 14.04
CA GLU A 71 20.32 10.63 14.35
C GLU A 71 19.52 11.58 13.42
N LEU A 72 18.54 11.00 12.72
CA LEU A 72 17.62 11.69 11.80
C LEU A 72 16.24 11.89 12.41
N LEU A 73 15.82 10.99 13.31
CA LEU A 73 14.52 11.00 13.97
C LEU A 73 14.68 10.62 15.44
N THR A 74 14.06 11.38 16.33
CA THR A 74 13.97 11.00 17.74
C THR A 74 12.89 9.95 17.96
N LYS A 75 12.93 9.25 19.11
CA LYS A 75 11.89 8.29 19.48
C LYS A 75 10.51 8.93 19.58
N GLU A 76 10.44 10.17 20.06
CA GLU A 76 9.21 10.94 20.19
C GLU A 76 8.61 11.27 18.82
N GLN A 77 9.47 11.61 17.84
CA GLN A 77 9.03 11.84 16.45
C GLN A 77 8.48 10.55 15.84
N VAL A 78 9.18 9.41 16.01
CA VAL A 78 8.69 8.10 15.54
C VAL A 78 7.35 7.75 16.19
N GLN A 79 7.22 7.95 17.50
CA GLN A 79 5.98 7.70 18.22
C GLN A 79 4.84 8.59 17.70
N SER A 80 5.11 9.87 17.44
CA SER A 80 4.14 10.82 16.89
C SER A 80 3.66 10.41 15.50
N ILE A 81 4.57 10.04 14.60
CA ILE A 81 4.24 9.56 13.25
C ILE A 81 3.32 8.33 13.32
N ILE A 82 3.67 7.35 14.16
CA ILE A 82 2.87 6.13 14.32
C ILE A 82 1.51 6.42 14.94
N SER A 83 1.41 7.32 15.93
CA SER A 83 0.12 7.67 16.53
C SER A 83 -0.81 8.39 15.56
N ASN A 84 -0.24 9.10 14.58
CA ASN A 84 -0.98 9.84 13.55
C ASN A 84 -1.28 8.99 12.30
N PHE A 85 -0.88 7.71 12.28
CA PHE A 85 -1.13 6.84 11.14
C PHE A 85 -2.64 6.57 10.95
N ASN A 86 -3.21 7.11 9.87
CA ASN A 86 -4.59 6.84 9.49
C ASN A 86 -4.69 5.53 8.70
N PHE A 87 -5.08 4.46 9.39
CA PHE A 87 -5.30 3.17 8.76
C PHE A 87 -6.46 3.18 7.76
N ASP A 88 -7.51 3.96 8.01
CA ASP A 88 -8.71 3.96 7.16
C ASP A 88 -8.41 4.57 5.78
N ASP A 89 -7.61 5.62 5.73
CA ASP A 89 -7.10 6.18 4.47
C ASP A 89 -6.22 5.15 3.74
N PHE A 90 -5.42 4.39 4.50
CA PHE A 90 -4.56 3.34 3.93
C PHE A 90 -5.35 2.13 3.41
N LYS A 91 -6.57 1.87 3.90
CA LYS A 91 -7.38 0.72 3.44
C LYS A 91 -7.62 0.71 1.93
N ILE A 92 -7.63 1.87 1.27
CA ILE A 92 -7.73 1.97 -0.19
C ILE A 92 -6.60 1.19 -0.87
N SER A 93 -5.37 1.27 -0.34
CA SER A 93 -4.22 0.50 -0.83
C SER A 93 -4.40 -1.00 -0.65
N LEU A 94 -5.04 -1.41 0.46
CA LEU A 94 -5.35 -2.82 0.73
C LEU A 94 -6.41 -3.34 -0.23
N TYR A 95 -7.48 -2.57 -0.46
CA TYR A 95 -8.53 -2.94 -1.42
C TYR A 95 -7.99 -3.08 -2.83
N SER A 96 -7.16 -2.14 -3.28
CA SER A 96 -6.57 -2.23 -4.61
C SER A 96 -5.63 -3.43 -4.72
N SER A 97 -4.75 -3.61 -3.73
CA SER A 97 -3.76 -4.69 -3.74
C SER A 97 -4.38 -6.09 -3.65
N PHE A 98 -5.38 -6.27 -2.80
CA PHE A 98 -6.05 -7.55 -2.63
C PHE A 98 -7.17 -7.81 -3.64
N SER A 99 -7.57 -6.81 -4.45
CA SER A 99 -8.52 -7.02 -5.56
C SER A 99 -8.03 -8.04 -6.60
N PHE A 100 -6.71 -8.18 -6.73
CA PHE A 100 -6.07 -9.16 -7.60
C PHE A 100 -6.11 -10.60 -7.05
N ILE A 101 -6.50 -10.79 -5.79
CA ILE A 101 -6.67 -12.10 -5.19
C ILE A 101 -8.10 -12.58 -5.47
N SER A 102 -8.22 -13.80 -6.02
CA SER A 102 -9.53 -14.40 -6.27
C SER A 102 -10.34 -14.55 -4.99
N GLU A 103 -11.67 -14.45 -5.06
CA GLU A 103 -12.54 -14.64 -3.88
C GLU A 103 -12.32 -16.01 -3.21
N LYS A 104 -12.06 -17.06 -3.99
CA LYS A 104 -11.74 -18.39 -3.46
C LYS A 104 -10.48 -18.34 -2.61
N SER A 105 -9.42 -17.72 -3.12
CA SER A 105 -8.15 -17.56 -2.40
C SER A 105 -8.31 -16.68 -1.16
N LEU A 106 -9.07 -15.59 -1.22
CA LEU A 106 -9.39 -14.75 -0.05
C LEU A 106 -10.09 -15.57 1.05
N LYS A 107 -11.08 -16.39 0.68
CA LYS A 107 -11.78 -17.27 1.62
C LYS A 107 -10.84 -18.30 2.27
N GLU A 108 -9.93 -18.91 1.51
CA GLU A 108 -8.94 -19.84 2.09
C GLU A 108 -7.93 -19.11 3.00
N MET A 109 -7.50 -17.90 2.63
CA MET A 109 -6.65 -17.08 3.49
C MET A 109 -7.33 -16.73 4.81
N ILE A 110 -8.60 -16.31 4.77
CA ILE A 110 -9.40 -16.03 5.97
C ILE A 110 -9.47 -17.26 6.87
N ARG A 111 -9.75 -18.45 6.29
CA ARG A 111 -9.78 -19.71 7.05
C ARG A 111 -8.44 -20.04 7.70
N PHE A 112 -7.35 -19.86 6.96
CA PHE A 112 -6.00 -20.08 7.46
C PHE A 112 -5.68 -19.14 8.63
N TYR A 113 -5.94 -17.84 8.49
CA TYR A 113 -5.70 -16.90 9.59
C TYR A 113 -6.56 -17.21 10.82
N ARG A 114 -7.82 -17.59 10.63
CA ARG A 114 -8.67 -18.05 11.74
C ARG A 114 -8.11 -19.29 12.44
N SER A 115 -7.53 -20.26 11.71
CA SER A 115 -7.03 -21.50 12.31
C SER A 115 -5.77 -21.31 13.15
N ILE A 116 -4.99 -20.26 12.89
CA ILE A 116 -3.77 -19.92 13.64
C ILE A 116 -3.99 -18.82 14.70
N GLY A 117 -5.24 -18.42 14.95
CA GLY A 117 -5.53 -17.34 15.91
C GLY A 117 -5.19 -15.93 15.40
N GLY A 118 -5.11 -15.76 14.08
CA GLY A 118 -5.02 -14.46 13.43
C GLY A 118 -3.62 -13.87 13.28
N GLN A 119 -2.57 -14.55 13.75
CA GLN A 119 -1.20 -14.00 13.74
C GLN A 119 -0.21 -15.04 13.21
N LEU A 120 0.72 -14.59 12.35
CA LEU A 120 1.81 -15.44 11.83
C LEU A 120 3.00 -15.56 12.79
N SER A 121 3.06 -14.70 13.82
CA SER A 121 4.18 -14.56 14.73
C SER A 121 3.70 -14.04 16.08
N LYS A 122 4.46 -14.31 17.15
CA LYS A 122 4.07 -14.03 18.55
C LYS A 122 3.67 -12.57 18.82
N ASP A 123 4.31 -11.63 18.13
CA ASP A 123 4.08 -10.19 18.32
C ASP A 123 3.37 -9.53 17.13
N ASN A 124 2.88 -10.34 16.19
CA ASN A 124 2.29 -9.88 14.94
C ASN A 124 3.25 -9.01 14.10
N SER A 125 4.52 -9.43 14.00
CA SER A 125 5.57 -8.77 13.20
C SER A 125 5.67 -9.34 11.78
N ALA A 126 5.12 -10.52 11.54
CA ALA A 126 4.97 -11.11 10.22
C ALA A 126 3.55 -10.89 9.68
N LEU A 127 3.45 -10.40 8.43
CA LEU A 127 2.20 -10.22 7.70
C LEU A 127 2.34 -10.61 6.23
N MET A 128 1.23 -10.96 5.61
CA MET A 128 1.15 -11.03 4.15
C MET A 128 1.22 -9.61 3.59
N MET A 129 2.14 -9.36 2.67
CA MET A 129 2.36 -8.05 2.08
C MET A 129 2.51 -8.22 0.56
N THR A 130 1.83 -7.38 -0.22
CA THR A 130 2.15 -7.23 -1.66
C THR A 130 3.19 -6.12 -1.84
N PRO A 131 3.96 -6.10 -2.95
CA PRO A 131 4.88 -4.99 -3.22
C PRO A 131 4.22 -3.61 -3.21
N ALA A 132 2.95 -3.51 -3.62
CA ALA A 132 2.21 -2.26 -3.61
C ALA A 132 1.87 -1.79 -2.19
N ILE A 133 1.47 -2.70 -1.30
CA ILE A 133 1.21 -2.34 0.11
C ILE A 133 2.52 -1.91 0.78
N ASP A 134 3.62 -2.64 0.54
CA ASP A 134 4.95 -2.29 1.05
C ASP A 134 5.39 -0.89 0.62
N LEU A 135 5.30 -0.60 -0.68
CA LEU A 135 5.65 0.71 -1.21
C LEU A 135 4.77 1.82 -0.64
N ASN A 136 3.46 1.60 -0.58
CA ASN A 136 2.52 2.64 -0.14
C ASN A 136 2.72 2.98 1.35
N ILE A 137 2.93 1.98 2.22
CA ILE A 137 3.15 2.27 3.64
C ILE A 137 4.47 3.01 3.85
N LYS A 138 5.54 2.61 3.13
CA LYS A 138 6.84 3.30 3.18
C LYS A 138 6.73 4.74 2.71
N ASN A 139 6.05 4.99 1.58
CA ASN A 139 5.82 6.34 1.08
C ASN A 139 5.05 7.21 2.09
N GLN A 140 4.04 6.65 2.75
CA GLN A 140 3.29 7.38 3.78
C GLN A 140 4.18 7.70 4.99
N MET A 141 5.05 6.77 5.41
CA MET A 141 6.00 7.00 6.50
C MET A 141 7.06 8.03 6.13
N ASP A 142 7.64 7.94 4.93
CA ASP A 142 8.64 8.88 4.43
C ASP A 142 8.04 10.29 4.30
N TYR A 143 6.80 10.41 3.80
CA TYR A 143 6.07 11.68 3.78
C TYR A 143 5.87 12.22 5.20
N ALA A 144 5.47 11.38 6.16
CA ALA A 144 5.31 11.81 7.54
C ALA A 144 6.63 12.28 8.17
N ILE A 145 7.74 11.60 7.88
CA ILE A 145 9.10 12.01 8.27
C ILE A 145 9.42 13.42 7.74
N GLU A 146 9.16 13.68 6.46
CA GLU A 146 9.42 14.98 5.83
C GLU A 146 8.62 16.11 6.49
N ASN A 147 7.39 15.83 6.93
CA ASN A 147 6.51 16.81 7.57
C ASN A 147 6.70 16.93 9.10
N THR A 148 7.60 16.15 9.70
CA THR A 148 7.94 16.21 11.13
C THR A 148 9.21 17.03 11.40
N LYS A 149 9.92 17.46 10.33
CA LYS A 149 11.11 18.32 10.39
C LYS A 149 10.75 19.80 10.46
#